data_AF-A0A2V9UDU3-F1
#
_entry.id   AF-A0A2V9UDU3-F1
#
_cell.length_a   1.000
_cell.length_b   1.000
_cell.length_c   1.000
_cell.angle_alpha   90.00
_cell.angle_beta   90.00
_cell.angle_gamma   90.00
#
_symmetry.space_group_name_H-M   'P 1'
#
loop_
_entity.id
_entity.type
_entity.pdbx_description
1 polymer ?
#
loop_
_entity_poly.entity_id
_entity_poly.type
_entity_poly.pdbx_seq_one_letter_code
_entity_poly.pdbx_strand_id
1 'polypeptide(L)' 'MTMTRNLLWVEEQRFCGFGCSECSWRFYSSAVQTGKSFDEMMRNFELQRDKEFASHVCADHSKTAASKHSI' A
#
# COMPACT_ATOMS: atom_id res chain seq x y z
N MET A 1 16.15 -15.70 -7.96
CA MET A 1 15.88 -15.35 -6.54
C MET A 1 14.45 -14.89 -6.48
N THR A 2 13.56 -15.68 -5.89
CA THR A 2 12.18 -15.23 -5.65
C THR A 2 12.27 -14.16 -4.57
N MET A 3 12.21 -12.90 -4.95
CA MET A 3 12.07 -11.84 -3.97
C MET A 3 10.69 -12.00 -3.36
N THR A 4 10.64 -12.35 -2.07
CA THR A 4 9.36 -12.38 -1.36
C THR A 4 8.86 -10.94 -1.29
N ARG A 5 7.82 -10.62 -2.06
CA ARG A 5 7.13 -9.33 -1.92
C ARG A 5 6.62 -9.21 -0.49
N ASN A 6 7.00 -8.13 0.18
CA ASN A 6 6.58 -7.83 1.54
C ASN A 6 5.72 -6.57 1.56
N LEU A 7 4.78 -6.55 2.49
CA LEU A 7 3.99 -5.39 2.81
C LEU A 7 4.71 -4.59 3.90
N LEU A 8 5.12 -3.36 3.59
CA LEU A 8 5.90 -2.51 4.48
C LEU A 8 5.11 -1.27 4.85
N TRP A 9 5.31 -0.77 6.06
CA TRP A 9 4.85 0.57 6.44
C TRP A 9 5.78 1.61 5.79
N VAL A 10 5.21 2.53 5.03
CA VAL A 10 5.92 3.60 4.34
C VAL A 10 5.47 4.93 4.92
N GLU A 11 6.45 5.68 5.43
CA GLU A 11 6.27 7.02 5.98
C GLU A 11 7.07 8.01 5.12
N GLU A 12 6.36 8.84 4.36
CA GLU A 12 6.87 9.93 3.55
C GLU A 12 6.16 11.23 3.96
N GLN A 13 6.78 12.40 3.68
CA GLN A 13 6.26 13.72 4.11
C GLN A 13 4.79 14.01 3.73
N ARG A 14 4.23 13.30 2.75
CA ARG A 14 2.84 13.45 2.28
C ARG A 14 2.06 12.13 2.25
N PHE A 15 2.62 11.05 2.78
CA PHE A 15 2.00 9.73 2.74
C PHE A 15 2.45 8.89 3.94
N CYS A 16 1.49 8.46 4.74
CA CYS A 16 1.71 7.40 5.72
C CYS A 16 0.76 6.25 5.37
N GLY A 17 1.30 5.10 5.01
CA GLY A 17 0.47 3.96 4.61
C GLY A 17 1.29 2.74 4.24
N PHE A 18 0.63 1.70 3.74
CA PHE A 18 1.30 0.46 3.37
C PHE A 18 1.77 0.49 1.92
N GLY A 19 2.94 -0.07 1.69
CA GLY A 19 3.55 -0.20 0.38
C GLY A 19 4.06 -1.61 0.09
N CYS A 20 4.09 -1.98 -1.18
CA CYS A 20 4.79 -3.20 -1.62
C CYS A 20 6.29 -2.92 -1.72
N SER A 21 7.12 -3.80 -1.13
CA SER A 21 8.58 -3.67 -1.16
C SER A 21 9.20 -3.78 -2.56
N GLU A 22 8.52 -4.44 -3.50
CA GLU A 22 9.03 -4.73 -4.84
C GLU A 22 8.78 -3.60 -5.84
N CYS A 23 7.56 -3.07 -5.87
CA CYS A 23 7.09 -2.13 -6.89
C CYS A 23 6.72 -0.74 -6.33
N SER A 24 6.91 -0.53 -5.03
CA SER A 24 6.54 0.71 -4.33
C SER A 24 5.07 1.11 -4.49
N TRP A 25 4.19 0.15 -4.83
CA TRP A 25 2.75 0.37 -4.90
C TRP A 25 2.23 0.79 -3.52
N ARG A 26 1.52 1.92 -3.47
CA ARG A 26 0.92 2.45 -2.24
C ARG A 26 -0.54 1.99 -2.15
N PHE A 27 -0.85 1.25 -1.09
CA PHE A 27 -2.22 0.85 -0.78
C PHE A 27 -2.92 1.99 -0.04
N TYR A 28 -3.74 2.75 -0.78
CA TYR A 28 -4.59 3.77 -0.18
C TYR A 28 -5.86 3.11 0.34
N SER A 29 -6.09 3.17 1.64
CA SER A 29 -7.40 2.81 2.17
C SER A 29 -8.42 3.88 1.78
N SER A 30 -9.10 3.64 0.66
CA SER A 30 -10.38 4.29 0.36
C SER A 30 -11.52 3.69 1.18
N ALA A 31 -11.23 2.69 2.03
CA ALA A 31 -12.18 2.05 2.91
C ALA A 31 -12.86 3.11 3.76
N VAL A 32 -14.03 3.54 3.27
CA VAL A 32 -15.04 4.26 4.05
C VAL A 32 -15.07 3.55 5.37
N GLN A 33 -14.75 4.28 6.44
CA GLN A 33 -14.61 3.82 7.81
C GLN A 33 -15.87 3.10 8.29
N THR A 34 -16.06 1.87 7.82
CA THR A 34 -17.25 1.07 8.02
C THR A 34 -16.91 0.13 9.15
N GLY A 35 -17.29 0.58 10.34
CA GLY A 35 -17.13 -0.14 11.58
C GLY A 35 -17.83 0.64 12.68
N LYS A 36 -18.50 -0.05 13.59
CA LYS A 36 -19.16 0.60 14.74
C LYS A 36 -18.16 0.96 15.83
N SER A 37 -16.95 0.40 15.76
CA SER A 37 -15.84 0.67 16.67
C SER A 37 -14.52 0.86 15.92
N PHE A 38 -13.55 1.47 16.61
CA PHE A 38 -12.19 1.66 16.11
C PHE A 38 -11.50 0.32 15.80
N ASP A 39 -11.64 -0.67 16.67
CA ASP A 39 -11.06 -2.00 16.47
C ASP A 39 -11.64 -2.71 15.24
N GLU A 40 -12.94 -2.57 15.01
CA GLU A 40 -13.60 -3.12 13.82
C GLU A 40 -13.10 -2.41 12.55
N MET A 41 -12.94 -1.09 12.61
CA MET A 41 -12.38 -0.31 11.51
C MET A 41 -10.93 -0.70 11.19
N MET A 42 -10.09 -0.89 12.22
CA MET A 42 -8.70 -1.35 12.06
C MET A 42 -8.64 -2.74 11.44
N ARG A 43 -9.44 -3.70 11.92
CA ARG A 43 -9.49 -5.04 11.33
C ARG A 43 -10.00 -5.03 9.89
N ASN A 44 -11.01 -4.22 9.59
CA ASN A 44 -11.52 -4.08 8.22
C ASN A 44 -10.46 -3.48 7.29
N PHE A 45 -9.70 -2.49 7.77
CA PHE A 45 -8.58 -1.91 7.04
C PHE A 45 -7.50 -2.96 6.73
N GLU A 46 -7.04 -3.72 7.73
CA GLU A 46 -6.02 -4.75 7.55
C GLU A 46 -6.47 -5.82 6.56
N LEU A 47 -7.72 -6.25 6.66
CA LEU A 47 -8.29 -7.25 5.76
C LEU A 47 -8.36 -6.75 4.30
N GLN A 48 -8.77 -5.50 4.07
CA GLN A 48 -8.82 -4.93 2.72
C GLN A 48 -7.42 -4.79 2.13
N ARG A 49 -6.48 -4.24 2.91
CA ARG A 49 -5.08 -4.12 2.54
C ARG A 49 -4.48 -5.48 2.16
N ASP A 50 -4.71 -6.52 2.95
CA ASP A 50 -4.13 -7.85 2.70
C ASP A 50 -4.75 -8.51 1.47
N LYS A 51 -6.05 -8.31 1.22
CA LYS A 51 -6.72 -8.76 -0.02
C LYS A 51 -6.19 -8.06 -1.25
N GLU A 52 -6.03 -6.74 -1.18
CA GLU A 52 -5.42 -5.95 -2.27
C GLU A 52 -3.97 -6.39 -2.50
N PHE A 53 -3.18 -6.63 -1.44
CA PHE A 53 -1.81 -7.11 -1.57
C PHE A 53 -1.72 -8.53 -2.15
N ALA A 54 -2.64 -9.43 -1.79
CA ALA A 54 -2.69 -10.77 -2.36
C ALA A 54 -3.05 -10.74 -3.85
N SER A 55 -4.02 -9.90 -4.22
CA SER A 55 -4.49 -9.73 -5.61
C SER A 55 -3.55 -8.88 -6.45
N HIS A 56 -2.75 -8.04 -5.80
CA HIS A 56 -1.77 -7.19 -6.44
C HIS A 56 -0.79 -8.10 -7.18
N VAL A 57 -0.62 -7.89 -8.48
CA VAL A 57 0.49 -8.45 -9.25
C VAL A 57 1.52 -7.35 -9.30
N CYS A 58 2.75 -7.65 -8.87
CA CYS A 58 3.86 -6.74 -9.06
C CYS A 58 4.13 -6.69 -10.56
N ALA A 59 3.44 -5.82 -11.27
CA ALA A 59 3.87 -5.41 -12.59
C ALA A 59 5.27 -4.85 -12.39
N ASP A 60 6.22 -5.34 -13.17
CA ASP A 60 7.58 -4.82 -13.25
C ASP A 60 7.45 -3.36 -13.72
N HIS A 61 7.13 -2.46 -12.79
CA HIS A 61 7.19 -1.03 -13.01
C HIS A 61 8.68 -0.77 -13.08
N SER A 62 9.25 -1.00 -14.27
CA SER A 62 10.58 -0.55 -14.65
C SER A 62 10.70 0.85 -14.08
N LYS A 63 11.55 0.99 -13.05
CA LYS A 63 11.73 2.20 -12.25
C LYS A 63 11.64 3.40 -13.17
N THR A 64 10.46 3.99 -13.30
CA THR A 64 10.33 5.25 -13.97
C THR A 64 10.70 6.19 -12.86
N ALA A 65 11.99 6.52 -12.88
CA ALA A 65 12.63 7.43 -11.98
C ALA A 65 11.67 8.59 -11.70
N ALA A 66 11.68 9.01 -10.43
CA ALA A 66 11.38 10.35 -10.01
C ALA A 66 11.32 11.35 -11.18
N SER A 67 10.11 11.75 -11.54
CA SER A 67 9.81 12.93 -12.33
C SER A 67 8.35 13.24 -12.02
N LYS A 68 7.98 14.33 -11.34
CA LYS A 68 8.64 15.63 -11.32
C LYS A 68 8.37 16.36 -9.99
N HIS A 69 9.45 16.84 -9.39
CA HIS A 69 9.44 18.16 -8.76
C HIS A 69 9.46 19.23 -9.87
N SER A 70 8.94 20.43 -9.54
CA SER A 70 8.88 21.69 -10.33
C SER A 70 7.70 21.81 -11.29
N ILE A 71 6.92 22.90 -11.29
CA ILE A 71 7.28 24.32 -11.09
C ILE A 71 6.57 24.94 -9.88
#